data_AF-A0A359E7E5-F1
#
_entry.id   AF-A0A359E7E5-F1
#
_cell.length_a   1.000
_cell.length_b   1.000
_cell.length_c   1.000
_cell.angle_alpha   90.00
_cell.angle_beta   90.00
_cell.angle_gamma   90.00
#
_symmetry.space_group_name_H-M   'P 1'
#
loop_
_entity.id
_entity.type
_entity.pdbx_description
1 polymer ?
#
loop_
_entity_poly.entity_id
_entity_poly.type
_entity_poly.pdbx_seq_one_letter_code
_entity_poly.pdbx_strand_id
1 'polypeptide(L)' 'DMNALANQFGNEPVGELSGAVSAEFVFKGTNFRVDFGSPKKRGRDLFGNIVPWGERWRTGANRATHFYT' A
#
# COMPACT_ATOMS: atom_id res chain seq x y z
N ASP A 1 -6.15 -24.27 -12.05
CA ASP A 1 -6.88 -24.88 -10.93
C ASP A 1 -6.95 -23.88 -9.78
N MET A 2 -8.13 -23.62 -9.24
CA MET A 2 -8.34 -22.67 -8.14
C MET A 2 -7.63 -23.10 -6.85
N ASN A 3 -7.44 -24.41 -6.64
CA ASN A 3 -6.71 -24.93 -5.48
C ASN A 3 -5.22 -24.56 -5.54
N ALA A 4 -4.62 -24.58 -6.73
CA ALA A 4 -3.23 -24.17 -6.93
C ALA A 4 -3.02 -22.69 -6.63
N LEU A 5 -3.93 -21.81 -7.09
CA LEU A 5 -3.88 -20.37 -6.77
C LEU A 5 -4.07 -20.11 -5.28
N ALA A 6 -4.98 -20.84 -4.62
CA ALA A 6 -5.18 -20.72 -3.17
C ALA A 6 -3.93 -21.12 -2.39
N ASN A 7 -3.25 -22.20 -2.78
CA ASN A 7 -1.99 -22.62 -2.17
C ASN A 7 -0.85 -21.62 -2.42
N GLN A 8 -0.78 -21.05 -3.62
CA GLN A 8 0.23 -20.04 -3.99
C GLN A 8 0.07 -18.75 -3.18
N PHE A 9 -1.16 -18.30 -2.93
CA PHE A 9 -1.40 -17.04 -2.21
C PHE A 9 -1.65 -17.16 -0.72
N GLY A 10 -2.08 -18.33 -0.24
CA GLY A 10 -2.41 -18.58 1.16
C GLY A 10 -1.20 -18.71 2.07
N ASN A 11 -0.06 -19.16 1.52
CA ASN A 11 1.16 -19.42 2.31
C ASN A 11 2.25 -18.36 2.14
N GLU A 12 2.15 -17.51 1.13
CA GLU A 12 3.15 -16.48 0.87
C GLU A 12 2.78 -15.17 1.58
N PRO A 13 3.60 -14.69 2.55
CA PRO A 13 3.35 -13.41 3.21
C PRO A 13 3.24 -12.30 2.15
N VAL A 14 2.44 -11.27 2.45
CA VAL A 14 2.11 -10.21 1.46
C VAL A 14 3.37 -9.42 1.01
N GLY A 15 4.53 -9.69 1.63
CA GLY A 15 5.75 -8.90 1.53
C GLY A 15 5.66 -7.67 2.42
N GLU A 16 6.80 -7.00 2.62
CA GLU A 16 6.90 -5.80 3.46
C GLU A 16 5.74 -4.82 3.17
N LEU A 17 5.10 -4.29 4.20
CA LEU A 17 4.04 -3.31 4.02
C LEU A 17 4.64 -1.97 3.54
N SER A 18 3.88 -1.20 2.75
CA SER A 18 4.13 0.23 2.52
C SER A 18 4.43 0.91 3.85
N GLY A 19 5.57 1.62 3.92
CA GLY A 19 5.98 2.30 5.14
C GLY A 19 4.95 3.33 5.59
N ALA A 20 4.77 3.48 6.90
CA ALA A 20 3.93 4.52 7.47
C ALA A 20 4.74 5.83 7.55
N VAL A 21 4.11 6.93 7.16
CA VAL A 21 4.68 8.28 7.23
C VAL A 21 3.72 9.18 7.99
N SER A 22 4.26 10.00 8.89
CA SER A 22 3.54 11.08 9.57
C SER A 22 4.09 12.41 9.12
N ALA A 23 3.21 13.33 8.74
CA ALA A 23 3.54 14.72 8.44
C ALA A 23 2.82 15.62 9.44
N GLU A 24 3.57 16.56 10.01
CA GLU A 24 3.08 17.53 11.00
C GLU A 24 3.33 18.94 10.50
N PHE A 25 2.35 19.83 10.66
CA PHE A 25 2.49 21.24 10.32
C PHE A 25 1.62 22.13 11.21
N VAL A 26 2.07 23.37 11.43
CA VAL A 26 1.35 24.37 12.22
C VAL A 26 0.83 25.46 11.29
N PHE A 27 -0.47 25.74 11.36
CA PHE A 27 -1.08 26.84 10.63
C PHE A 27 -1.98 27.66 11.57
N LYS A 28 -1.68 28.96 11.67
CA LYS A 28 -2.41 29.90 12.55
C LYS A 28 -2.55 29.43 14.00
N GLY A 29 -1.54 28.74 14.53
CA GLY A 29 -1.55 28.21 15.91
C GLY A 29 -2.26 26.88 16.09
N THR A 30 -2.86 26.31 15.05
CA THR A 30 -3.43 24.97 15.06
C THR A 30 -2.42 23.94 14.56
N ASN A 31 -2.29 22.83 15.28
CA ASN A 31 -1.44 21.70 14.89
C ASN A 31 -2.22 20.76 13.99
N PHE A 32 -1.64 20.41 12.85
CA PHE A 32 -2.21 19.44 11.94
C PHE A 32 -1.28 18.24 11.84
N ARG A 33 -1.85 17.05 11.81
CA ARG A 33 -1.13 15.79 11.59
C ARG A 33 -1.83 14.94 10.54
N VAL A 34 -1.04 14.38 9.63
CA VAL A 34 -1.50 13.45 8.61
C VAL A 34 -0.66 12.19 8.66
N ASP A 35 -1.32 11.05 8.88
CA ASP A 35 -0.69 9.73 8.79
C ASP A 35 -1.10 9.08 7.46
N PHE A 36 -0.14 8.63 6.66
CA PHE A 36 -0.41 8.02 5.36
C PHE A 36 0.58 6.91 5.01
N GLY A 37 0.17 6.00 4.13
CA GLY A 37 1.06 4.96 3.59
C GLY A 37 1.95 5.50 2.47
N SER A 38 3.22 5.11 2.43
CA SER A 38 4.20 5.43 1.37
C SER A 38 4.52 4.19 0.53
N PRO A 39 3.65 3.81 -0.43
CA PRO A 39 3.94 2.70 -1.34
C PRO A 39 5.13 3.01 -2.24
N LYS A 40 5.92 1.98 -2.55
CA LYS A 40 7.07 2.07 -3.47
C LYS A 40 6.83 1.23 -4.72
N LYS A 41 7.47 1.63 -5.84
CA LYS A 41 7.40 0.90 -7.13
C LYS A 41 7.90 -0.54 -6.98
N ARG A 42 8.98 -0.75 -6.20
CA ARG A 42 9.63 -2.05 -5.96
C ARG A 42 9.95 -2.79 -7.27
N GLY A 43 10.47 -2.07 -8.27
CA GLY A 43 10.81 -2.62 -9.57
C GLY A 43 9.62 -3.00 -10.47
N ARG A 44 8.37 -2.82 -10.03
CA ARG A 44 7.17 -3.20 -10.79
C ARG A 44 6.82 -2.17 -11.86
N ASP A 45 6.46 -2.61 -13.06
CA ASP A 45 5.88 -1.73 -14.07
C ASP A 45 4.40 -1.48 -13.77
N LEU A 46 4.08 -0.24 -13.38
CA LEU A 46 2.77 0.14 -12.84
C LEU A 46 1.82 0.72 -13.90
N PHE A 47 2.35 1.23 -15.01
CA PHE A 47 1.59 1.95 -16.02
C PHE A 47 1.83 1.32 -17.40
N GLY A 48 0.77 1.24 -18.20
CA GLY A 48 0.84 0.74 -19.58
C GLY A 48 0.60 -0.77 -19.75
N ASN A 49 0.53 -1.54 -18.66
CA ASN A 49 0.29 -2.98 -18.68
C ASN A 49 -0.90 -3.37 -17.78
N ILE A 50 -1.62 -4.44 -18.15
CA ILE A 50 -2.61 -5.09 -17.29
C ILE A 50 -1.89 -6.18 -16.50
N VAL A 51 -2.18 -6.31 -15.21
CA VAL A 51 -1.59 -7.40 -14.43
C VAL A 51 -2.23 -8.73 -14.82
N PRO A 52 -1.43 -9.76 -15.17
CA PRO A 52 -1.94 -11.03 -15.62
C PRO A 52 -2.88 -11.70 -14.61
N TRP A 53 -3.81 -12.50 -15.13
CA TRP A 53 -4.64 -13.34 -14.30
C TRP A 53 -3.79 -14.33 -13.50
N GLY A 54 -4.11 -14.50 -12.22
CA GLY A 54 -3.32 -15.36 -11.33
C GLY A 54 -2.04 -14.71 -10.81
N GLU A 55 -1.83 -13.40 -11.04
CA GLU A 55 -0.80 -12.62 -10.36
C GLU A 55 -1.38 -11.76 -9.24
N ARG A 56 -0.57 -11.55 -8.19
CA ARG A 56 -0.97 -10.76 -7.02
C ARG A 56 -0.93 -9.27 -7.35
N TRP A 57 -2.10 -8.65 -7.46
CA TRP A 57 -2.23 -7.19 -7.46
C TRP A 57 -2.20 -6.64 -6.03
N ARG A 58 -1.36 -5.63 -5.75
CA ARG A 58 -1.41 -4.87 -4.48
C ARG A 58 -1.96 -3.48 -4.74
N THR A 59 -3.02 -3.14 -4.02
CA THR A 59 -3.48 -1.76 -3.89
C THR A 59 -2.47 -0.99 -3.03
N GLY A 60 -2.14 0.24 -3.40
CA GLY A 60 -0.96 0.97 -2.91
C GLY A 60 -0.81 1.08 -1.39
N ALA A 61 -1.47 2.07 -0.77
CA ALA A 61 -1.36 2.29 0.66
C ALA A 61 -2.07 1.17 1.44
N ASN A 62 -1.38 0.55 2.41
CA ASN A 62 -1.93 -0.55 3.21
C ASN A 62 -2.84 -0.11 4.35
N ARG A 63 -2.75 1.17 4.74
CA ARG A 63 -3.61 1.80 5.74
C ARG A 63 -4.25 3.02 5.11
N ALA A 64 -5.47 3.32 5.55
CA ALA A 64 -6.14 4.57 5.21
C ALA A 64 -5.35 5.78 5.72
N THR A 65 -5.50 6.90 5.03
CA THR A 65 -4.99 8.19 5.50
C THR A 65 -5.81 8.64 6.70
N HIS A 66 -5.13 9.06 7.78
CA HIS A 66 -5.77 9.65 8.96
C HIS A 66 -5.35 11.11 9.11
N PHE A 67 -6.30 11.94 9.51
CA PHE A 67 -6.13 13.38 9.67
C PHE A 67 -6.52 13.80 11.08
N TYR A 68 -5.74 14.68 11.68
CA TYR A 68 -5.92 15.20 13.03
C TYR A 68 -5.71 16.72 13.04
N THR A 69 -6.46 17.42 13.89
CA THR A 69 -6.38 18.86 14.15
C THR A 69 -6.47 19.16 15.63
#